data_AF-A0A101F114-F1
#
_entry.id   AF-A0A101F114-F1
#
_cell.length_a   1.000
_cell.length_b   1.000
_cell.length_c   1.000
_cell.angle_alpha   90.00
_cell.angle_beta   90.00
_cell.angle_gamma   90.00
#
_symmetry.space_group_name_H-M   'P 1'
#
loop_
_entity.id
_entity.type
_entity.pdbx_description
1 polymer ?
#
loop_
_entity_poly.entity_id
_entity_poly.type
_entity_poly.pdbx_seq_one_letter_code
_entity_poly.pdbx_strand_id
1 'polypeptide(L)' 'MPAIDIGRLAVVIAGRRAGQKVVVVDIIDKNFVLVTGAGLNKVK' A
#
# COMPACT_ATOMS: atom_id res chain seq x y z
N MET A 1 13.77 -12.11 -4.98
CA MET A 1 12.83 -11.52 -4.01
C MET A 1 12.04 -10.43 -4.71
N PRO A 2 10.71 -10.59 -4.91
CA PRO A 2 9.88 -9.56 -5.55
C PRO A 2 9.85 -8.29 -4.67
N ALA A 3 9.85 -7.12 -5.30
CA ALA A 3 9.83 -5.83 -4.60
C ALA A 3 8.43 -5.46 -4.09
N ILE A 4 7.37 -6.01 -4.69
CA ILE A 4 5.98 -5.81 -4.30
C ILE A 4 5.35 -7.18 -4.14
N ASP A 5 4.85 -7.46 -2.94
CA ASP A 5 4.19 -8.73 -2.58
C ASP A 5 3.22 -8.47 -1.42
N ILE A 6 2.29 -9.42 -1.19
CA ILE A 6 1.30 -9.34 -0.11
C ILE A 6 2.02 -9.29 1.24
N GLY A 7 1.55 -8.43 2.15
CA GLY A 7 2.16 -8.21 3.47
C GLY A 7 3.32 -7.22 3.46
N ARG A 8 3.71 -6.68 2.28
CA ARG A 8 4.77 -5.68 2.22
C ARG A 8 4.28 -4.30 2.66
N LEU A 9 5.12 -3.63 3.45
CA LEU A 9 4.95 -2.23 3.82
C LEU A 9 5.50 -1.31 2.73
N ALA A 10 4.71 -0.30 2.37
CA ALA A 10 5.06 0.74 1.42
C ALA A 10 4.68 2.12 1.96
N VAL A 11 5.22 3.16 1.33
CA VAL A 11 4.86 4.56 1.61
C VAL A 11 4.21 5.13 0.37
N VAL A 12 3.06 5.76 0.54
CA VAL A 12 2.40 6.48 -0.56
C VAL A 12 3.21 7.74 -0.84
N ILE A 13 3.73 7.89 -2.05
CA ILE A 13 4.59 9.03 -2.42
C ILE A 13 3.82 10.19 -3.07
N ALA A 14 2.58 9.96 -3.51
CA ALA A 14 1.80 10.93 -4.26
C ALA A 14 0.34 11.03 -3.80
N GLY A 15 -0.30 12.17 -4.08
CA GLY A 15 -1.70 12.44 -3.73
C GLY A 15 -1.91 12.93 -2.30
N ARG A 16 -3.17 13.05 -1.88
CA ARG A 16 -3.56 13.64 -0.57
C ARG A 16 -3.01 12.87 0.65
N ARG A 17 -2.75 11.57 0.50
CA ARG A 17 -2.27 10.67 1.56
C ARG A 17 -0.74 10.42 1.47
N ALA A 18 0.00 11.27 0.76
CA ALA A 18 1.45 11.15 0.64
C ALA A 18 2.12 11.16 2.03
N GLY A 19 3.17 10.33 2.18
CA GLY A 19 3.90 10.14 3.43
C GLY A 19 3.29 9.10 4.39
N GLN A 20 2.09 8.58 4.12
CA GLN A 20 1.49 7.54 4.98
C GLN A 20 1.99 6.14 4.62
N LYS A 21 2.25 5.35 5.68
CA LYS A 21 2.59 3.93 5.57
C LYS A 21 1.33 3.11 5.33
N VAL A 22 1.43 2.14 4.42
CA VAL A 22 0.35 1.22 4.04
C VAL A 22 0.91 -0.19 3.88
N VAL A 23 0.06 -1.19 3.99
CA VAL A 23 0.39 -2.59 3.72
C VAL A 23 -0.35 -3.06 2.47
N VAL A 24 0.34 -3.82 1.63
CA VAL A 24 -0.24 -4.50 0.46
C VAL A 24 -1.07 -5.69 0.93
N VAL A 25 -2.35 -5.72 0.59
CA VAL A 25 -3.30 -6.78 0.97
C VAL A 25 -3.52 -7.76 -0.17
N ASP A 26 -3.52 -7.24 -1.41
CA ASP A 26 -3.80 -8.05 -2.60
C ASP A 26 -3.15 -7.45 -3.85
N ILE A 27 -2.97 -8.28 -4.88
CA ILE A 27 -2.40 -7.91 -6.18
C ILE A 27 -3.51 -8.04 -7.23
N ILE A 28 -3.90 -6.92 -7.83
CA ILE A 28 -4.95 -6.89 -8.85
C ILE A 28 -4.34 -7.30 -10.20
N ASP A 29 -3.23 -6.68 -10.56
CA ASP A 29 -2.48 -6.97 -11.78
C ASP A 29 -1.00 -6.58 -11.63
N LYS A 30 -0.25 -6.49 -12.75
CA LYS A 30 1.17 -6.15 -12.75
C LYS A 30 1.48 -4.70 -12.36
N ASN A 31 0.50 -3.80 -12.44
CA ASN A 31 0.62 -2.37 -12.21
C ASN A 31 -0.12 -1.90 -10.96
N PHE A 32 -1.18 -2.61 -10.55
CA PHE A 32 -2.07 -2.21 -9.46
C PHE A 32 -2.11 -3.22 -8.33
N VAL A 33 -2.06 -2.69 -7.11
CA VAL A 33 -2.17 -3.45 -5.85
C VAL A 33 -3.19 -2.80 -4.93
N LEU A 34 -3.86 -3.63 -4.14
CA LEU A 34 -4.77 -3.17 -3.09
C LEU A 34 -3.96 -2.93 -1.81
N VAL A 35 -4.06 -1.72 -1.26
CA VAL A 35 -3.35 -1.32 -0.05
C VAL A 35 -4.32 -0.87 1.05
N THR A 36 -3.97 -1.13 2.31
CA THR A 36 -4.74 -0.66 3.47
C THR A 36 -3.85 0.04 4.50
N GLY A 37 -4.43 1.01 5.23
CA GLY A 37 -3.81 1.62 6.41
C GLY A 37 -4.09 0.86 7.71
N ALA A 38 -4.81 -0.26 7.66
CA ALA A 38 -5.14 -1.14 8.81
C ALA A 38 -5.72 -0.38 10.02
N GLY A 39 -6.45 0.73 9.80
CA GLY A 39 -7.03 1.56 10.86
C GLY A 39 -6.04 2.40 11.67
N LEU A 40 -4.73 2.17 11.51
CA LEU A 40 -3.67 2.95 12.14
C LEU A 40 -3.52 4.34 11.51
N ASN A 41 -3.82 4.42 10.22
CA ASN A 41 -3.67 5.63 9.40
C ASN A 41 -5.02 6.02 8.77
N LYS A 42 -5.15 7.28 8.35
CA LYS A 42 -6.37 7.80 7.66
C LYS A 42 -6.54 7.22 6.24
N VAL A 43 -5.76 6.19 5.89
CA VAL A 43 -5.88 5.42 4.66
C VAL A 43 -6.93 4.32 4.86
N LYS A 44 -8.17 4.62 4.46
CA LYS A 44 -9.23 3.63 4.22
C LYS A 44 -9.02 2.95 2.89
#